data_AF-A0A1F3VC32-F1
#
_entry.id   AF-A0A1F3VC32-F1
#
_cell.length_a   1.000
_cell.length_b   1.000
_cell.length_c   1.000
_cell.angle_alpha   90.00
_cell.angle_beta   90.00
_cell.angle_gamma   90.00
#
_symmetry.space_group_name_H-M   'P 1'
#
loop_
_entity.id
_entity.type
_entity.pdbx_description
1 polymer ?
#
loop_
_entity_poly.entity_id
_entity_poly.type
_entity_poly.pdbx_seq_one_letter_code
_entity_poly.pdbx_strand_id
1 'polypeptide(L)'
;MKIKTTWLFAIVTCLLLAAHGFAAATSYQGPELISTNYPWIKKEQMPELIKQALSRKASRKISQVTGQPPMSDEYVKFQKAFLGVETPKTLADLLDKLDKNYDSYPKDLKFIAAQLLPIRAMRGITWRMYELLKKHTVTHSYSVTFVKDLATRLRIFFPENGKNTKHMDAAFAYVTQPFISENGALVPRIKNAREFQKYLIGELYPMLDTAANRLAAMSLEGEAVAWDNVMVFGTESFVDDLDRYKLMSEADRHAALYGIQQGMFFLAQASAYELEDLFEYITDLGMLYGIDGSAFFKVDGVSEFDRVKVAKKYKKLFERLPNGAYWMERAYAHLMESVYQLRLTWDEIKDRPANEFAFLNPGKISPWERIVESNLKTIEAMVQGPTEIKSAITQETVVVNLPAFFTKPPKNLKDLMSTNWENGKQMVFTDWKVKPSDKHGVEYRNYFWGRATSWNKDVYENYFPGLKNGEELATKLRIFSQAWSGTTVGTPFNQLWN
;
A
#
# COMPACT_ATOMS: atom_id res chain seq x y z
N MET A 1 0.93 -26.42 -1.51
CA MET A 1 1.93 -25.53 -2.13
C MET A 1 1.26 -24.18 -2.43
N LYS A 2 1.14 -23.35 -1.39
CA LYS A 2 0.60 -21.97 -1.44
C LYS A 2 1.81 -21.04 -1.28
N ILE A 3 1.80 -19.85 -1.88
CA ILE A 3 2.92 -18.89 -2.12
C ILE A 3 3.48 -19.03 -3.55
N LYS A 4 2.83 -18.41 -4.54
CA LYS A 4 3.44 -18.14 -5.88
C LYS A 4 2.96 -16.83 -6.55
N THR A 5 2.29 -15.90 -5.87
CA THR A 5 1.66 -14.73 -6.55
C THR A 5 1.86 -13.37 -5.88
N THR A 6 3.00 -13.11 -5.23
CA THR A 6 3.20 -11.80 -4.56
C THR A 6 4.69 -11.53 -4.37
N TRP A 7 5.43 -11.10 -5.40
CA TRP A 7 6.85 -10.70 -5.20
C TRP A 7 7.23 -9.39 -5.89
N LEU A 8 6.87 -9.15 -7.16
CA LEU A 8 6.94 -7.77 -7.67
C LEU A 8 5.92 -6.90 -6.93
N PHE A 9 4.71 -7.45 -6.76
CA PHE A 9 3.70 -6.89 -5.88
C PHE A 9 4.11 -6.93 -4.41
N ALA A 10 4.99 -7.81 -3.89
CA ALA A 10 5.42 -7.75 -2.48
C ALA A 10 6.67 -6.91 -2.23
N ILE A 11 7.54 -6.66 -3.21
CA ILE A 11 8.59 -5.64 -3.07
C ILE A 11 7.93 -4.27 -3.15
N VAL A 12 7.01 -4.06 -4.11
CA VAL A 12 6.18 -2.86 -4.16
C VAL A 12 5.21 -2.80 -2.97
N THR A 13 4.57 -3.90 -2.54
CA THR A 13 3.65 -3.91 -1.37
C THR A 13 4.37 -3.88 -0.04
N CYS A 14 5.59 -4.39 0.10
CA CYS A 14 6.39 -4.19 1.31
C CYS A 14 7.03 -2.79 1.34
N LEU A 15 7.32 -2.17 0.20
CA LEU A 15 7.67 -0.75 0.09
C LEU A 15 6.44 0.16 0.28
N LEU A 16 5.24 -0.29 -0.11
CA LEU A 16 3.97 0.38 0.15
C LEU A 16 3.52 0.18 1.59
N LEU A 17 3.71 -0.98 2.21
CA LEU A 17 3.48 -1.23 3.63
C LEU A 17 4.50 -0.50 4.51
N ALA A 18 5.73 -0.28 4.02
CA ALA A 18 6.65 0.69 4.60
C ALA A 18 6.20 2.16 4.39
N ALA A 19 5.36 2.42 3.39
CA ALA A 19 4.68 3.71 3.15
C ALA A 19 3.28 3.82 3.82
N HIS A 20 2.82 2.79 4.55
CA HIS A 20 1.55 2.83 5.33
C HIS A 20 1.66 3.60 6.64
N GLY A 21 2.83 4.12 6.93
CA GLY A 21 2.92 5.33 7.70
C GLY A 21 3.80 6.26 6.89
N PHE A 22 3.45 7.54 6.98
CA PHE A 22 4.42 8.56 7.33
C PHE A 22 4.83 9.56 6.21
N ALA A 23 4.26 10.79 6.15
CA ALA A 23 4.95 11.95 5.57
C ALA A 23 4.60 13.33 6.22
N ALA A 24 5.55 14.17 6.68
CA ALA A 24 5.32 15.61 6.88
C ALA A 24 6.48 16.62 7.02
N ALA A 25 6.15 17.89 6.75
CA ALA A 25 7.00 19.06 6.67
C ALA A 25 6.48 20.31 7.41
N THR A 26 7.41 21.17 7.87
CA THR A 26 7.11 22.61 8.08
C THR A 26 6.79 23.27 6.77
N SER A 27 5.94 24.32 6.83
CA SER A 27 5.80 25.45 5.89
C SER A 27 6.76 25.43 4.69
N TYR A 28 6.50 24.50 3.78
CA TYR A 28 7.17 24.40 2.51
C TYR A 28 6.20 25.04 1.53
N GLN A 29 6.60 26.17 0.94
CA GLN A 29 6.14 26.43 -0.42
C GLN A 29 6.72 25.27 -1.23
N GLY A 30 5.87 24.33 -1.61
CA GLY A 30 6.26 23.17 -2.41
C GLY A 30 7.13 23.55 -3.61
N PRO A 31 7.78 22.60 -4.30
CA PRO A 31 7.90 22.79 -5.75
C PRO A 31 6.49 23.12 -6.26
N GLU A 32 6.39 23.89 -7.36
CA GLU A 32 5.11 24.11 -8.04
C GLU A 32 4.25 22.84 -7.98
N LEU A 33 2.98 22.97 -7.57
CA LEU A 33 2.07 21.85 -7.41
C LEU A 33 2.24 20.93 -8.62
N ILE A 34 2.69 19.69 -8.39
CA ILE A 34 2.98 18.77 -9.49
C ILE A 34 1.66 18.54 -10.23
N SER A 35 1.49 19.21 -11.37
CA SER A 35 0.36 19.00 -12.25
C SER A 35 0.58 17.66 -12.94
N THR A 36 -0.28 16.70 -12.66
CA THR A 36 -0.29 15.43 -13.41
C THR A 36 -1.13 15.60 -14.67
N ASN A 37 -0.63 15.03 -15.77
CA ASN A 37 -1.35 14.90 -17.03
C ASN A 37 -2.11 13.56 -17.13
N TYR A 38 -2.24 12.84 -16.02
CA TYR A 38 -2.87 11.53 -15.98
C TYR A 38 -4.32 11.58 -16.51
N PRO A 39 -4.71 10.68 -17.42
CA PRO A 39 -6.04 10.65 -18.00
C PRO A 39 -7.04 9.98 -17.05
N TRP A 40 -7.49 10.72 -16.03
CA TRP A 40 -8.43 10.25 -15.02
C TRP A 40 -9.73 9.68 -15.62
N ILE A 41 -10.13 8.49 -15.17
CA ILE A 41 -11.41 7.90 -15.55
C ILE A 41 -12.53 8.66 -14.85
N LYS A 42 -13.48 9.15 -15.63
CA LYS A 42 -14.72 9.74 -15.12
C LYS A 42 -15.78 8.66 -14.97
N LYS A 43 -16.67 8.81 -13.98
CA LYS A 43 -17.77 7.88 -13.71
C LYS A 43 -18.60 7.58 -14.95
N GLU A 44 -18.86 8.59 -15.77
CA GLU A 44 -19.69 8.50 -16.98
C GLU A 44 -19.03 7.64 -18.07
N GLN A 45 -17.72 7.45 -18.02
CA GLN A 45 -16.96 6.62 -18.97
C GLN A 45 -17.01 5.13 -18.61
N MET A 46 -17.25 4.79 -17.33
CA MET A 46 -17.21 3.40 -16.86
C MET A 46 -18.13 2.45 -17.63
N PRO A 47 -19.40 2.79 -17.96
CA PRO A 47 -20.25 1.88 -18.73
C PRO A 47 -19.65 1.47 -20.08
N GLU A 48 -19.03 2.40 -20.80
CA GLU A 48 -18.40 2.12 -22.09
C GLU A 48 -17.08 1.36 -21.90
N LEU A 49 -16.27 1.71 -20.91
CA LEU A 49 -15.02 0.98 -20.60
C LEU A 49 -15.29 -0.49 -20.20
N ILE A 50 -16.35 -0.73 -19.42
CA ILE A 50 -16.81 -2.07 -19.06
C ILE A 50 -17.28 -2.82 -20.31
N LYS A 51 -18.05 -2.17 -21.18
CA LYS A 51 -18.48 -2.75 -22.45
C LYS A 51 -17.29 -3.14 -23.34
N GLN A 52 -16.24 -2.31 -23.38
CA GLN A 52 -15.00 -2.61 -24.09
C GLN A 52 -14.24 -3.79 -23.46
N ALA A 53 -14.18 -3.89 -22.13
CA ALA A 53 -13.60 -5.05 -21.45
C ALA A 53 -14.36 -6.34 -21.81
N LEU A 54 -15.69 -6.28 -21.84
CA LEU A 54 -16.55 -7.41 -22.21
C LEU A 54 -16.45 -7.77 -23.71
N SER A 55 -16.22 -6.83 -24.61
CA SER A 55 -16.02 -7.13 -26.04
C SER A 55 -14.67 -7.80 -26.29
N ARG A 56 -13.61 -7.35 -25.61
CA ARG A 56 -12.27 -7.99 -25.64
C ARG A 56 -12.29 -9.41 -25.09
N LYS A 57 -13.16 -9.69 -24.11
CA LYS A 57 -13.43 -11.05 -23.63
C LYS A 57 -13.93 -11.96 -24.77
N ALA A 58 -14.90 -11.49 -25.56
CA ALA A 58 -15.54 -12.30 -26.59
C ALA A 58 -14.61 -12.67 -27.76
N SER A 59 -13.57 -11.87 -28.02
CA SER A 59 -12.65 -12.06 -29.16
C SER A 59 -11.42 -12.93 -28.85
N ARG A 60 -11.16 -13.26 -27.57
CA ARG A 60 -9.94 -13.97 -27.17
C ARG A 60 -10.08 -15.50 -27.22
N LYS A 61 -9.25 -16.13 -28.06
CA LYS A 61 -9.04 -17.59 -28.04
C LYS A 61 -8.16 -17.98 -26.84
N ILE A 62 -8.46 -19.12 -26.21
CA ILE A 62 -7.56 -19.75 -25.22
C ILE A 62 -6.23 -19.99 -25.93
N SER A 63 -5.21 -19.22 -25.58
CA SER A 63 -3.88 -19.41 -26.15
C SER A 63 -3.29 -20.69 -25.55
N GLN A 64 -3.28 -21.77 -26.33
CA GLN A 64 -2.39 -22.89 -26.07
C GLN A 64 -1.00 -22.45 -26.54
N VAL A 65 -0.23 -21.86 -25.63
CA VAL A 65 1.16 -21.56 -25.93
C VAL A 65 1.95 -22.84 -25.71
N THR A 66 2.30 -23.54 -26.79
CA THR A 66 3.31 -24.59 -26.76
C THR A 66 4.67 -23.94 -27.02
N GLY A 67 5.45 -23.71 -25.95
CA GLY A 67 6.81 -23.13 -26.03
C GLY A 67 6.90 -21.66 -25.62
N GLN A 68 7.96 -20.98 -26.07
CA GLN A 68 8.21 -19.57 -25.76
C GLN A 68 7.20 -18.66 -26.50
N PRO A 69 6.44 -17.79 -25.80
CA PRO A 69 5.56 -16.83 -26.45
C PRO A 69 6.37 -15.79 -27.23
N PRO A 70 5.80 -15.19 -28.29
CA PRO A 70 6.49 -14.17 -29.08
C PRO A 70 6.85 -12.97 -28.19
N MET A 71 8.15 -12.62 -28.21
CA MET A 71 8.74 -11.46 -27.54
C MET A 71 9.45 -10.63 -28.60
N SER A 72 9.44 -9.31 -28.46
CA SER A 72 10.23 -8.45 -29.32
C SER A 72 11.74 -8.69 -29.12
N ASP A 73 12.52 -8.45 -30.18
CA ASP A 73 13.98 -8.57 -30.10
C ASP A 73 14.56 -7.60 -29.08
N GLU A 74 13.97 -6.41 -28.95
CA GLU A 74 14.34 -5.40 -27.96
C GLU A 74 14.09 -5.88 -26.53
N TYR A 75 12.96 -6.54 -26.27
CA TYR A 75 12.68 -7.11 -24.96
C TYR A 75 13.62 -8.26 -24.62
N VAL A 76 13.88 -9.17 -25.57
CA VAL A 76 14.87 -10.25 -25.37
C VAL A 76 16.27 -9.68 -25.11
N LYS A 77 16.66 -8.62 -25.82
CA LYS A 77 17.93 -7.91 -25.62
C LYS A 77 17.99 -7.24 -24.25
N PHE A 78 16.91 -6.58 -23.82
CA PHE A 78 16.80 -6.00 -22.49
C PHE A 78 16.91 -7.07 -21.41
N GLN A 79 16.17 -8.16 -21.52
CA GLN A 79 16.21 -9.29 -20.59
C GLN A 79 17.64 -9.81 -20.42
N LYS A 80 18.35 -10.10 -21.52
CA LYS A 80 19.74 -10.56 -21.47
C LYS A 80 20.65 -9.55 -20.77
N ALA A 81 20.48 -8.25 -21.05
CA ALA A 81 21.24 -7.20 -20.39
C ALA A 81 20.91 -7.10 -18.89
N PHE A 82 19.63 -7.24 -18.52
CA PHE A 82 19.17 -7.21 -17.14
C PHE A 82 19.71 -8.40 -16.34
N LEU A 83 19.62 -9.61 -16.89
CA LEU A 83 20.18 -10.82 -16.27
C LEU A 83 21.70 -10.77 -16.09
N GLY A 84 22.38 -10.03 -16.96
CA GLY A 84 23.83 -9.77 -16.91
C GLY A 84 24.25 -8.62 -16.00
N VAL A 85 23.33 -7.96 -15.30
CA VAL A 85 23.66 -6.93 -14.30
C VAL A 85 24.39 -7.58 -13.13
N GLU A 86 25.56 -7.06 -12.77
CA GLU A 86 26.35 -7.56 -11.63
C GLU A 86 26.54 -6.52 -10.52
N THR A 87 26.25 -5.24 -10.79
CA THR A 87 26.47 -4.16 -9.83
C THR A 87 25.31 -3.15 -9.80
N PRO A 88 25.12 -2.42 -8.68
CA PRO A 88 24.18 -1.30 -8.61
C PRO A 88 24.40 -0.24 -9.69
N LYS A 89 25.66 0.03 -10.05
CA LYS A 89 25.97 1.02 -11.09
C LYS A 89 25.48 0.54 -12.45
N THR A 90 25.78 -0.71 -12.82
CA THR A 90 25.30 -1.28 -14.09
C THR A 90 23.77 -1.35 -14.16
N LEU A 91 23.10 -1.58 -13.03
CA LEU A 91 21.64 -1.49 -12.97
C LEU A 91 21.16 -0.05 -13.21
N ALA A 92 21.79 0.95 -12.57
CA ALA A 92 21.48 2.36 -12.78
C ALA A 92 21.61 2.74 -14.26
N ASP A 93 22.75 2.43 -14.88
CA ASP A 93 23.03 2.73 -16.28
C ASP A 93 21.99 2.05 -17.22
N LEU A 94 21.59 0.82 -16.90
CA LEU A 94 20.56 0.09 -17.64
C LEU A 94 19.17 0.75 -17.51
N LEU A 95 18.80 1.17 -16.30
CA LEU A 95 17.53 1.86 -16.05
C LEU A 95 17.49 3.25 -16.70
N ASP A 96 18.60 3.99 -16.70
CA ASP A 96 18.69 5.29 -17.39
C ASP A 96 18.56 5.12 -18.91
N LYS A 97 19.18 4.09 -19.47
CA LYS A 97 19.01 3.74 -20.89
C LYS A 97 17.57 3.34 -21.20
N LEU A 98 16.94 2.56 -20.32
CA LEU A 98 15.57 2.12 -20.46
C LEU A 98 14.60 3.31 -20.45
N ASP A 99 14.81 4.27 -19.55
CA ASP A 99 13.99 5.49 -19.44
C ASP A 99 14.16 6.40 -20.66
N LYS A 100 15.41 6.67 -21.06
CA LYS A 100 15.72 7.57 -22.18
C LYS A 100 15.12 7.10 -23.51
N ASN A 101 15.03 5.80 -23.72
CA ASN A 101 14.55 5.21 -24.98
C ASN A 101 13.11 4.71 -24.88
N TYR A 102 12.41 4.96 -23.76
CA TYR A 102 11.09 4.40 -23.47
C TYR A 102 10.12 4.49 -24.65
N ASP A 103 9.97 5.67 -25.26
CA ASP A 103 9.01 5.91 -26.34
C ASP A 103 9.33 5.17 -27.64
N SER A 104 10.60 4.79 -27.84
CA SER A 104 11.06 4.04 -29.01
C SER A 104 10.85 2.53 -28.90
N TYR A 105 10.61 2.01 -27.69
CA TYR A 105 10.53 0.58 -27.47
C TYR A 105 9.20 -0.05 -27.93
N PRO A 106 9.22 -1.35 -28.26
CA PRO A 106 8.00 -2.12 -28.48
C PRO A 106 7.15 -2.23 -27.21
N LYS A 107 5.89 -2.62 -27.40
CA LYS A 107 4.84 -2.60 -26.39
C LYS A 107 5.18 -3.45 -25.15
N ASP A 108 5.77 -4.62 -25.34
CA ASP A 108 6.19 -5.51 -24.26
C ASP A 108 7.26 -4.84 -23.37
N LEU A 109 8.34 -4.32 -23.96
CA LEU A 109 9.39 -3.64 -23.21
C LEU A 109 8.88 -2.33 -22.56
N LYS A 110 7.98 -1.59 -23.21
CA LYS A 110 7.31 -0.43 -22.58
C LYS A 110 6.54 -0.83 -21.32
N PHE A 111 5.77 -1.92 -21.38
CA PHE A 111 5.00 -2.41 -20.22
C PHE A 111 5.90 -2.78 -19.04
N ILE A 112 7.03 -3.45 -19.31
CA ILE A 112 8.02 -3.80 -18.29
C ILE A 112 8.70 -2.54 -17.74
N ALA A 113 9.13 -1.64 -18.62
CA ALA A 113 9.82 -0.41 -18.26
C ALA A 113 8.98 0.47 -17.33
N ALA A 114 7.69 0.65 -17.63
CA ALA A 114 6.80 1.46 -16.82
C ALA A 114 6.69 0.94 -15.37
N GLN A 115 6.78 -0.38 -15.16
CA GLN A 115 6.72 -0.98 -13.82
C GLN A 115 8.08 -1.02 -13.11
N LEU A 116 9.18 -1.14 -13.85
CA LEU A 116 10.52 -1.26 -13.28
C LEU A 116 11.13 0.11 -12.92
N LEU A 117 10.93 1.12 -13.77
CA LEU A 117 11.57 2.43 -13.62
C LEU A 117 11.31 3.17 -12.30
N PRO A 118 10.15 3.00 -11.61
CA PRO A 118 9.97 3.55 -10.26
C PRO A 118 11.03 3.13 -9.24
N ILE A 119 11.73 2.00 -9.45
CA ILE A 119 12.82 1.58 -8.56
C ILE A 119 13.96 2.62 -8.50
N ARG A 120 14.10 3.51 -9.49
CA ARG A 120 15.13 4.56 -9.50
C ARG A 120 15.04 5.47 -8.28
N ALA A 121 13.84 5.81 -7.82
CA ALA A 121 13.65 6.59 -6.59
C ALA A 121 14.16 5.82 -5.35
N MET A 122 14.11 4.49 -5.38
CA MET A 122 14.47 3.63 -4.25
C MET A 122 15.96 3.36 -4.11
N ARG A 123 16.80 3.94 -4.98
CA ARG A 123 18.25 3.75 -4.94
C ARG A 123 18.81 4.17 -3.57
N GLY A 124 19.50 3.26 -2.90
CA GLY A 124 20.15 3.46 -1.61
C GLY A 124 19.23 3.87 -0.47
N ILE A 125 17.91 3.70 -0.60
CA ILE A 125 16.95 4.19 0.40
C ILE A 125 17.20 3.62 1.80
N THR A 126 17.62 2.36 1.92
CA THR A 126 17.94 1.77 3.23
C THR A 126 19.08 2.52 3.92
N TRP A 127 20.15 2.83 3.18
CA TRP A 127 21.27 3.60 3.71
C TRP A 127 20.89 5.06 3.98
N ARG A 128 20.06 5.66 3.11
CA ARG A 128 19.59 7.05 3.28
C ARG A 128 18.76 7.19 4.55
N MET A 129 17.92 6.20 4.87
CA MET A 129 17.05 6.20 6.06
C MET A 129 17.78 5.92 7.38
N TYR A 130 19.03 5.47 7.35
CA TYR A 130 19.75 5.04 8.56
C TYR A 130 19.82 6.12 9.65
N GLU A 131 20.08 7.39 9.31
CA GLU A 131 20.20 8.47 10.31
C GLU A 131 18.88 8.80 11.00
N LEU A 132 17.78 8.70 10.26
CA LEU A 132 16.43 8.83 10.81
C LEU A 132 16.15 7.67 11.76
N LEU A 133 16.30 6.44 11.27
CA LEU A 133 15.90 5.24 11.99
C LEU A 133 16.75 4.97 13.22
N LYS A 134 18.08 5.16 13.16
CA LYS A 134 19.01 4.80 14.25
C LYS A 134 18.73 5.51 15.58
N LYS A 135 17.98 6.62 15.55
CA LYS A 135 17.54 7.36 16.74
C LYS A 135 16.45 6.63 17.53
N HIS A 136 15.80 5.64 16.90
CA HIS A 136 14.64 4.91 17.42
C HIS A 136 14.96 3.42 17.40
N THR A 137 15.40 2.87 18.54
CA THR A 137 16.00 1.52 18.64
C THR A 137 15.11 0.43 18.05
N VAL A 138 13.81 0.40 18.36
CA VAL A 138 12.88 -0.60 17.82
C VAL A 138 12.57 -0.38 16.37
N THR A 139 12.29 0.85 15.94
CA THR A 139 12.02 1.10 14.52
C THR A 139 13.24 0.71 13.69
N HIS A 140 14.45 1.07 14.15
CA HIS A 140 15.70 0.63 13.56
C HIS A 140 15.84 -0.90 13.56
N SER A 141 15.59 -1.57 14.69
CA SER A 141 15.68 -3.02 14.81
C SER A 141 14.70 -3.74 13.88
N TYR A 142 13.45 -3.27 13.81
CA TYR A 142 12.42 -3.76 12.89
C TYR A 142 12.85 -3.56 11.43
N SER A 143 13.30 -2.36 11.06
CA SER A 143 13.77 -2.08 9.70
C SER A 143 14.99 -2.93 9.32
N VAL A 144 15.97 -3.08 10.22
CA VAL A 144 17.13 -3.95 10.00
C VAL A 144 16.71 -5.41 9.86
N THR A 145 15.79 -5.88 10.71
CA THR A 145 15.25 -7.24 10.65
C THR A 145 14.50 -7.47 9.34
N PHE A 146 13.68 -6.51 8.90
CA PHE A 146 12.99 -6.56 7.63
C PHE A 146 13.97 -6.63 6.45
N VAL A 147 15.03 -5.80 6.44
CA VAL A 147 16.06 -5.83 5.39
C VAL A 147 16.83 -7.16 5.41
N LYS A 148 17.12 -7.73 6.59
CA LYS A 148 17.73 -9.05 6.73
C LYS A 148 16.81 -10.18 6.24
N ASP A 149 15.52 -10.12 6.56
CA ASP A 149 14.51 -11.08 6.09
C ASP A 149 14.37 -10.99 4.57
N LEU A 150 14.35 -9.79 4.00
CA LEU A 150 14.37 -9.59 2.56
C LEU A 150 15.62 -10.21 1.91
N ALA A 151 16.82 -9.95 2.47
CA ALA A 151 18.06 -10.56 2.00
C ALA A 151 18.02 -12.10 2.07
N THR A 152 17.47 -12.63 3.16
CA THR A 152 17.33 -14.08 3.37
C THR A 152 16.35 -14.69 2.35
N ARG A 153 15.19 -14.06 2.16
CA ARG A 153 14.17 -14.48 1.19
C ARG A 153 14.69 -14.42 -0.23
N LEU A 154 15.45 -13.39 -0.59
CA LEU A 154 16.12 -13.31 -1.89
C LEU A 154 16.97 -14.57 -2.11
N ARG A 155 17.78 -14.98 -1.13
CA ARG A 155 18.60 -16.20 -1.24
C ARG A 155 17.79 -17.50 -1.28
N ILE A 156 16.69 -17.58 -0.52
CA ILE A 156 15.85 -18.79 -0.48
C ILE A 156 15.07 -18.98 -1.77
N PHE A 157 14.46 -17.91 -2.29
CA PHE A 157 13.59 -17.98 -3.46
C PHE A 157 14.35 -17.85 -4.78
N PHE A 158 15.60 -17.39 -4.75
CA PHE A 158 16.49 -17.25 -5.90
C PHE A 158 17.80 -18.00 -5.63
N PRO A 159 17.76 -19.35 -5.57
CA PRO A 159 18.87 -20.15 -5.07
C PRO A 159 20.18 -19.87 -5.83
N GLU A 160 21.24 -19.60 -5.06
CA GLU A 160 22.62 -19.38 -5.49
C GLU A 160 23.28 -20.69 -5.97
N ASN A 161 22.73 -21.39 -6.97
CA ASN A 161 23.44 -22.50 -7.63
C ASN A 161 24.63 -22.02 -8.50
N GLY A 162 25.26 -20.92 -8.09
CA GLY A 162 26.63 -20.56 -8.44
C GLY A 162 26.81 -19.39 -9.38
N LYS A 163 25.83 -19.01 -10.24
CA LYS A 163 26.08 -17.98 -11.28
C LYS A 163 24.89 -17.09 -11.69
N ASN A 164 23.64 -17.44 -11.40
CA ASN A 164 22.50 -16.95 -12.19
C ASN A 164 21.49 -16.00 -11.49
N THR A 165 21.84 -15.43 -10.34
CA THR A 165 21.01 -14.41 -9.64
C THR A 165 21.78 -13.13 -9.29
N LYS A 166 22.96 -12.89 -9.89
CA LYS A 166 23.78 -11.68 -9.67
C LYS A 166 23.01 -10.38 -9.90
N HIS A 167 22.06 -10.37 -10.82
CA HIS A 167 21.20 -9.23 -11.08
C HIS A 167 20.25 -8.93 -9.91
N MET A 168 19.83 -9.95 -9.16
CA MET A 168 19.06 -9.76 -7.91
C MET A 168 19.93 -9.27 -6.77
N ASP A 169 21.17 -9.75 -6.65
CA ASP A 169 22.13 -9.18 -5.69
C ASP A 169 22.42 -7.72 -6.00
N ALA A 170 22.60 -7.39 -7.27
CA ALA A 170 22.78 -6.03 -7.75
C ALA A 170 21.54 -5.16 -7.48
N ALA A 171 20.32 -5.70 -7.66
CA ALA A 171 19.07 -4.99 -7.33
C ALA A 171 18.91 -4.77 -5.82
N PHE A 172 19.25 -5.76 -4.99
CA PHE A 172 19.27 -5.61 -3.54
C PHE A 172 20.29 -4.56 -3.10
N ALA A 173 21.52 -4.64 -3.62
CA ALA A 173 22.56 -3.65 -3.38
C ALA A 173 22.14 -2.26 -3.89
N TYR A 174 21.42 -2.17 -5.01
CA TYR A 174 20.91 -0.91 -5.55
C TYR A 174 19.98 -0.19 -4.59
N VAL A 175 19.10 -0.91 -3.91
CA VAL A 175 18.15 -0.33 -2.93
C VAL A 175 18.82 -0.10 -1.57
N THR A 176 19.86 -0.87 -1.23
CA THR A 176 20.42 -0.86 0.13
C THR A 176 21.70 -0.06 0.32
N GLN A 177 22.58 0.00 -0.68
CA GLN A 177 23.90 0.61 -0.56
C GLN A 177 23.90 2.11 -0.87
N PRO A 178 24.84 2.90 -0.29
CA PRO A 178 25.05 4.27 -0.72
C PRO A 178 25.48 4.36 -2.19
N PHE A 179 25.28 5.52 -2.80
CA PHE A 179 25.75 5.80 -4.15
C PHE A 179 26.24 7.25 -4.29
N ILE A 180 27.02 7.49 -5.34
CA ILE A 180 27.45 8.82 -5.75
C ILE A 180 26.38 9.38 -6.71
N SER A 181 25.80 10.54 -6.39
CA SER A 181 24.84 11.24 -7.23
C SER A 181 25.51 11.89 -8.45
N GLU A 182 24.70 12.38 -9.39
CA GLU A 182 25.16 12.97 -10.65
C GLU A 182 26.14 14.15 -10.47
N ASN A 183 26.01 14.88 -9.37
CA ASN A 183 26.91 15.97 -8.99
C ASN A 183 28.24 15.50 -8.35
N GLY A 184 28.52 14.20 -8.34
CA GLY A 184 29.74 13.62 -7.77
C GLY A 184 29.77 13.54 -6.24
N ALA A 185 28.71 13.96 -5.56
CA ALA A 185 28.61 13.86 -4.10
C ALA A 185 28.04 12.50 -3.66
N LEU A 186 28.35 12.08 -2.44
CA LEU A 186 27.63 10.98 -1.79
C LEU A 186 26.17 11.40 -1.58
N VAL A 187 25.21 10.52 -1.94
CA VAL A 187 23.78 10.80 -1.73
C VAL A 187 23.51 11.22 -0.27
N PRO A 188 22.69 12.24 -0.01
CA PRO A 188 22.41 12.66 1.37
C PRO A 188 21.57 11.63 2.12
N ARG A 189 21.87 11.48 3.41
CA ARG A 189 21.01 10.76 4.35
C ARG A 189 19.82 11.62 4.76
N ILE A 190 18.71 10.95 5.04
CA ILE A 190 17.48 11.49 5.57
C ILE A 190 17.60 11.51 7.09
N LYS A 191 17.53 12.70 7.70
CA LYS A 191 17.86 12.92 9.11
C LYS A 191 16.65 13.04 10.04
N ASN A 192 15.48 13.36 9.49
CA ASN A 192 14.25 13.64 10.23
C ASN A 192 13.03 13.29 9.37
N ALA A 193 11.85 13.22 9.99
CA ALA A 193 10.58 12.90 9.31
C ALA A 193 10.26 13.86 8.15
N ARG A 194 10.77 15.10 8.20
CA ARG A 194 10.58 16.11 7.16
C ARG A 194 11.37 15.87 5.90
N GLU A 195 12.63 15.53 6.03
CA GLU A 195 13.43 15.10 4.89
C GLU A 195 12.84 13.81 4.29
N PHE A 196 12.26 12.93 5.12
CA PHE A 196 11.59 11.73 4.62
C PHE A 196 10.36 12.06 3.78
N GLN A 197 9.48 12.96 4.23
CA GLN A 197 8.36 13.39 3.38
C GLN A 197 8.82 14.07 2.10
N LYS A 198 9.85 14.92 2.16
CA LYS A 198 10.38 15.57 0.96
C LYS A 198 10.85 14.54 -0.06
N TYR A 199 11.48 13.46 0.39
CA TYR A 199 11.83 12.33 -0.47
C TYR A 199 10.58 11.69 -1.10
N LEU A 200 9.54 11.42 -0.31
CA LEU A 200 8.30 10.80 -0.80
C LEU A 200 7.62 11.64 -1.90
N ILE A 201 7.53 12.96 -1.70
CA ILE A 201 6.87 13.88 -2.63
C ILE A 201 7.77 14.25 -3.80
N GLY A 202 9.06 14.49 -3.55
CA GLY A 202 9.97 15.06 -4.53
C GLY A 202 10.68 14.02 -5.40
N GLU A 203 10.80 12.78 -4.94
CA GLU A 203 11.53 11.72 -5.67
C GLU A 203 10.63 10.53 -6.02
N LEU A 204 9.85 10.01 -5.06
CA LEU A 204 9.05 8.80 -5.28
C LEU A 204 7.75 9.08 -6.05
N TYR A 205 6.96 10.06 -5.61
CA TYR A 205 5.68 10.39 -6.24
C TYR A 205 5.79 10.69 -7.75
N PRO A 206 6.76 11.51 -8.24
CA PRO A 206 6.88 11.80 -9.67
C PRO A 206 7.23 10.56 -10.52
N MET A 207 8.01 9.63 -9.96
CA MET A 207 8.34 8.37 -10.64
C MET A 207 7.12 7.46 -10.79
N LEU A 208 6.26 7.40 -9.76
CA LEU A 208 5.00 6.67 -9.83
C LEU A 208 3.99 7.34 -10.76
N ASP A 209 3.90 8.67 -10.75
CA ASP A 209 3.04 9.42 -11.67
C ASP A 209 3.47 9.19 -13.13
N THR A 210 4.77 9.23 -13.41
CA THR A 210 5.32 8.92 -14.75
C THR A 210 4.97 7.49 -15.17
N ALA A 211 5.14 6.51 -14.27
CA ALA A 211 4.77 5.12 -14.52
C ALA A 211 3.27 4.95 -14.79
N ALA A 212 2.41 5.61 -14.01
CA ALA A 212 0.97 5.60 -14.19
C ALA A 212 0.57 6.18 -15.56
N ASN A 213 1.12 7.34 -15.93
CA ASN A 213 0.88 7.97 -17.23
C ASN A 213 1.30 7.05 -18.39
N ARG A 214 2.49 6.43 -18.28
CA ARG A 214 3.02 5.48 -19.27
C ARG A 214 2.11 4.26 -19.46
N LEU A 215 1.64 3.66 -18.37
CA LEU A 215 0.71 2.53 -18.42
C LEU A 215 -0.70 2.93 -18.89
N ALA A 216 -1.16 4.14 -18.58
CA ALA A 216 -2.45 4.64 -19.03
C ALA A 216 -2.46 4.93 -20.54
N ALA A 217 -1.34 5.39 -21.09
CA ALA A 217 -1.18 5.72 -22.51
C ALA A 217 -1.04 4.49 -23.44
N MET A 218 -0.81 3.29 -22.89
CA MET A 218 -0.68 2.06 -23.67
C MET A 218 -1.96 1.22 -23.67
N SER A 219 -2.11 0.38 -24.69
CA SER A 219 -3.14 -0.66 -24.79
C SER A 219 -2.52 -2.00 -25.16
N LEU A 220 -2.87 -3.03 -24.40
CA LEU A 220 -2.60 -4.45 -24.59
C LEU A 220 -3.82 -5.18 -25.19
N GLU A 221 -4.73 -4.44 -25.83
CA GLU A 221 -5.83 -5.01 -26.60
C GLU A 221 -5.29 -5.80 -27.80
N GLY A 222 -5.87 -6.99 -28.05
CA GLY A 222 -5.49 -7.88 -29.17
C GLY A 222 -4.11 -8.52 -29.07
N GLU A 223 -3.19 -7.98 -28.26
CA GLU A 223 -1.79 -8.36 -28.19
C GLU A 223 -1.38 -8.58 -26.73
N ALA A 224 -1.44 -9.83 -26.27
CA ALA A 224 -0.85 -10.16 -24.98
C ALA A 224 0.67 -10.00 -25.05
N VAL A 225 1.27 -9.41 -24.02
CA VAL A 225 2.72 -9.27 -23.91
C VAL A 225 3.28 -10.36 -23.02
N ALA A 226 4.39 -10.97 -23.44
CA ALA A 226 5.02 -12.00 -22.64
C ALA A 226 5.79 -11.40 -21.46
N TRP A 227 5.56 -11.94 -20.27
CA TRP A 227 6.38 -11.77 -19.10
C TRP A 227 7.23 -13.01 -18.92
N ASP A 228 8.54 -12.84 -18.82
CA ASP A 228 9.45 -13.95 -18.57
C ASP A 228 9.87 -13.92 -17.10
N ASN A 229 9.43 -14.92 -16.35
CA ASN A 229 9.73 -15.04 -14.94
C ASN A 229 11.22 -15.23 -14.66
N VAL A 230 12.08 -15.56 -15.65
CA VAL A 230 13.54 -15.57 -15.42
C VAL A 230 14.08 -14.20 -15.03
N MET A 231 13.43 -13.09 -15.40
CA MET A 231 13.82 -11.77 -14.93
C MET A 231 13.71 -11.62 -13.41
N VAL A 232 12.92 -12.48 -12.76
CA VAL A 232 12.75 -12.51 -11.31
C VAL A 232 13.51 -13.67 -10.70
N PHE A 233 13.34 -14.87 -11.26
CA PHE A 233 13.84 -16.09 -10.65
C PHE A 233 15.21 -16.55 -11.18
N GLY A 234 15.76 -15.90 -12.21
CA GLY A 234 16.96 -16.36 -12.90
C GLY A 234 16.69 -17.53 -13.86
N THR A 235 17.69 -17.84 -14.69
CA THR A 235 17.58 -18.79 -15.81
C THR A 235 17.51 -20.26 -15.38
N GLU A 236 17.96 -20.61 -14.18
CA GLU A 236 18.00 -22.00 -13.67
C GLU A 236 16.76 -22.40 -12.88
N SER A 237 15.82 -21.49 -12.63
CA SER A 237 14.65 -21.73 -11.77
C SER A 237 13.51 -22.49 -12.43
N PHE A 238 13.63 -22.82 -13.72
CA PHE A 238 12.57 -23.43 -14.50
C PHE A 238 13.06 -24.71 -15.19
N VAL A 239 12.37 -25.82 -14.93
CA VAL A 239 12.64 -27.13 -15.56
C VAL A 239 12.08 -27.15 -16.99
N ASP A 240 11.01 -26.41 -17.23
CA ASP A 240 10.35 -26.24 -18.52
C ASP A 240 9.84 -24.80 -18.69
N ASP A 241 9.28 -24.51 -19.87
CA ASP A 241 8.78 -23.18 -20.21
C ASP A 241 7.37 -22.88 -19.66
N LEU A 242 6.65 -23.85 -19.08
CA LEU A 242 5.25 -23.69 -18.67
C LEU A 242 5.08 -22.69 -17.52
N ASP A 243 5.97 -22.77 -16.54
CA ASP A 243 5.99 -21.85 -15.40
C ASP A 243 6.87 -20.61 -15.65
N ARG A 244 7.69 -20.63 -16.69
CA ARG A 244 8.60 -19.55 -17.05
C ARG A 244 7.85 -18.36 -17.62
N TYR A 245 6.96 -18.58 -18.57
CA TYR A 245 6.28 -17.48 -19.26
C TYR A 245 4.88 -17.24 -18.71
N LYS A 246 4.51 -15.97 -18.61
CA LYS A 246 3.13 -15.54 -18.40
C LYS A 246 2.73 -14.54 -19.48
N LEU A 247 1.47 -14.57 -19.87
CA LEU A 247 0.89 -13.62 -20.81
C LEU A 247 0.18 -12.53 -20.02
N MET A 248 0.66 -11.31 -20.20
CA MET A 248 0.08 -10.10 -19.63
C MET A 248 -0.88 -9.46 -20.63
N SER A 249 -1.97 -8.92 -20.13
CA SER A 249 -3.09 -8.41 -20.90
C SER A 249 -3.64 -7.12 -20.32
N GLU A 250 -4.72 -6.59 -20.92
CA GLU A 250 -5.43 -5.43 -20.36
C GLU A 250 -5.81 -5.61 -18.88
N ALA A 251 -6.17 -6.82 -18.45
CA ALA A 251 -6.43 -7.11 -17.04
C ALA A 251 -5.20 -6.80 -16.16
N ASP A 252 -4.01 -7.20 -16.62
CA ASP A 252 -2.75 -7.04 -15.89
C ASP A 252 -2.28 -5.58 -15.93
N ARG A 253 -2.55 -4.85 -17.01
CA ARG A 253 -2.33 -3.41 -17.11
C ARG A 253 -3.21 -2.63 -16.13
N HIS A 254 -4.51 -2.95 -16.08
CA HIS A 254 -5.43 -2.37 -15.11
C HIS A 254 -5.03 -2.71 -13.66
N ALA A 255 -4.58 -3.94 -13.40
CA ALA A 255 -4.09 -4.34 -12.08
C ALA A 255 -2.80 -3.60 -11.67
N ALA A 256 -1.88 -3.38 -12.62
CA ALA A 256 -0.68 -2.57 -12.39
C ALA A 256 -1.05 -1.10 -12.10
N LEU A 257 -1.95 -0.51 -12.88
CA LEU A 257 -2.48 0.83 -12.63
C LEU A 257 -3.14 0.92 -11.26
N TYR A 258 -4.00 -0.04 -10.89
CA TYR A 258 -4.57 -0.12 -9.54
C TYR A 258 -3.50 -0.05 -8.45
N GLY A 259 -2.44 -0.87 -8.56
CA GLY A 259 -1.36 -0.90 -7.58
C GLY A 259 -0.59 0.43 -7.47
N ILE A 260 -0.26 1.06 -8.60
CA ILE A 260 0.44 2.36 -8.62
C ILE A 260 -0.46 3.46 -8.04
N GLN A 261 -1.74 3.49 -8.43
CA GLN A 261 -2.71 4.47 -7.95
C GLN A 261 -2.96 4.33 -6.44
N GLN A 262 -3.04 3.10 -5.91
CA GLN A 262 -3.07 2.87 -4.46
C GLN A 262 -1.81 3.42 -3.77
N GLY A 263 -0.64 3.23 -4.38
CA GLY A 263 0.59 3.83 -3.86
C GLY A 263 0.57 5.35 -3.81
N MET A 264 0.15 5.98 -4.90
CA MET A 264 0.01 7.43 -4.96
C MET A 264 -1.08 7.96 -4.02
N PHE A 265 -2.15 7.19 -3.77
CA PHE A 265 -3.17 7.49 -2.76
C PHE A 265 -2.55 7.60 -1.36
N PHE A 266 -1.80 6.60 -0.90
CA PHE A 266 -1.16 6.63 0.42
C PHE A 266 -0.11 7.74 0.53
N LEU A 267 0.71 7.93 -0.51
CA LEU A 267 1.70 9.00 -0.54
C LEU A 267 1.05 10.38 -0.49
N ALA A 268 -0.03 10.61 -1.23
CA ALA A 268 -0.76 11.87 -1.22
C ALA A 268 -1.45 12.10 0.14
N GLN A 269 -2.05 11.07 0.74
CA GLN A 269 -2.65 11.18 2.07
C GLN A 269 -1.61 11.51 3.14
N ALA A 270 -0.47 10.82 3.11
CA ALA A 270 0.65 11.12 3.98
C ALA A 270 1.13 12.57 3.73
N SER A 271 1.16 13.02 2.47
CA SER A 271 1.57 14.38 2.09
C SER A 271 0.65 15.50 2.57
N ALA A 272 -0.53 15.17 3.09
CA ALA A 272 -1.50 16.17 3.52
C ALA A 272 -1.30 16.70 4.95
N TYR A 273 -0.58 15.97 5.81
CA TYR A 273 -0.50 16.24 7.25
C TYR A 273 0.92 16.37 7.78
N GLU A 274 1.03 16.84 9.02
CA GLU A 274 2.27 16.99 9.77
C GLU A 274 2.73 15.67 10.46
N LEU A 275 4.02 15.50 10.71
CA LEU A 275 4.78 14.29 11.07
C LEU A 275 6.17 14.62 11.62
N GLU A 276 6.53 15.88 11.69
CA GLU A 276 7.45 16.28 12.72
C GLU A 276 7.15 15.47 14.01
N ASP A 277 8.20 14.84 14.53
CA ASP A 277 8.17 13.95 15.70
C ASP A 277 7.45 12.61 15.56
N LEU A 278 7.16 12.15 14.35
CA LEU A 278 6.48 10.88 14.17
C LEU A 278 7.27 9.69 14.71
N PHE A 279 8.58 9.61 14.44
CA PHE A 279 9.35 8.43 14.82
C PHE A 279 9.53 8.38 16.34
N GLU A 280 9.62 9.56 16.96
CA GLU A 280 9.49 9.78 18.39
C GLU A 280 8.12 9.30 18.91
N TYR A 281 7.02 9.65 18.23
CA TYR A 281 5.68 9.17 18.56
C TYR A 281 5.54 7.64 18.47
N ILE A 282 6.08 7.01 17.42
CA ILE A 282 6.10 5.54 17.29
C ILE A 282 6.91 4.91 18.43
N THR A 283 8.03 5.54 18.81
CA THR A 283 8.86 5.07 19.94
C THR A 283 8.07 5.16 21.25
N ASP A 284 7.43 6.30 21.51
CA ASP A 284 6.59 6.50 22.69
C ASP A 284 5.40 5.55 22.76
N LEU A 285 4.77 5.27 21.62
CA LEU A 285 3.73 4.25 21.53
C LEU A 285 4.30 2.86 21.80
N GLY A 286 5.43 2.52 21.18
CA GLY A 286 6.14 1.25 21.38
C GLY A 286 6.44 0.98 22.84
N MET A 287 6.87 2.01 23.58
CA MET A 287 7.13 1.91 25.02
C MET A 287 5.90 1.47 25.82
N LEU A 288 4.68 1.87 25.41
CA LEU A 288 3.45 1.38 26.04
C LEU A 288 3.30 -0.14 25.88
N TYR A 289 3.71 -0.70 24.74
CA TYR A 289 3.66 -2.14 24.45
C TYR A 289 4.82 -2.92 25.06
N GLY A 290 5.67 -2.31 25.88
CA GLY A 290 6.87 -2.94 26.43
C GLY A 290 8.00 -3.09 25.41
N ILE A 291 7.90 -2.39 24.29
CA ILE A 291 8.88 -2.37 23.21
C ILE A 291 9.75 -1.11 23.43
N ASP A 292 11.08 -1.26 23.57
CA ASP A 292 12.02 -0.18 24.01
C ASP A 292 11.87 0.32 25.47
N GLY A 293 11.09 -0.37 26.30
CA GLY A 293 11.06 -0.09 27.75
C GLY A 293 12.32 -0.57 28.47
N SER A 294 12.79 0.18 29.48
CA SER A 294 13.77 -0.33 30.46
C SER A 294 13.29 -1.63 31.12
N ALA A 295 14.20 -2.43 31.68
CA ALA A 295 13.89 -3.68 32.41
C ALA A 295 12.93 -3.50 33.61
N PHE A 296 12.56 -2.25 33.95
CA PHE A 296 11.65 -1.89 35.02
C PHE A 296 10.22 -1.56 34.56
N PHE A 297 9.91 -1.63 33.26
CA PHE A 297 8.54 -1.41 32.78
C PHE A 297 7.68 -2.66 32.97
N LYS A 298 6.54 -2.49 33.66
CA LYS A 298 5.48 -3.50 33.69
C LYS A 298 4.71 -3.46 32.37
N VAL A 299 4.65 -4.60 31.68
CA VAL A 299 3.78 -4.77 30.51
C VAL A 299 2.35 -4.94 31.01
N ASP A 300 1.65 -3.81 31.15
CA ASP A 300 0.30 -3.75 31.67
C ASP A 300 -0.78 -3.64 30.57
N GLY A 301 -0.41 -3.92 29.31
CA GLY A 301 -1.28 -3.70 28.16
C GLY A 301 -1.52 -2.22 27.88
N VAL A 302 -2.00 -1.92 26.68
CA VAL A 302 -2.13 -0.53 26.20
C VAL A 302 -3.59 -0.19 25.95
N SER A 303 -4.15 0.68 26.79
CA SER A 303 -5.51 1.19 26.59
C SER A 303 -5.54 2.24 25.47
N GLU A 304 -6.71 2.50 24.90
CA GLU A 304 -6.87 3.58 23.94
C GLU A 304 -6.61 4.95 24.58
N PHE A 305 -7.02 5.12 25.84
CA PHE A 305 -6.70 6.29 26.65
C PHE A 305 -5.19 6.58 26.68
N ASP A 306 -4.36 5.56 26.91
CA ASP A 306 -2.90 5.72 26.95
C ASP A 306 -2.34 6.11 25.57
N ARG A 307 -2.83 5.49 24.49
CA ARG A 307 -2.45 5.85 23.10
C ARG A 307 -2.78 7.31 22.78
N VAL A 308 -4.00 7.75 23.08
CA VAL A 308 -4.44 9.13 22.85
C VAL A 308 -3.63 10.12 23.69
N LYS A 309 -3.31 9.76 24.93
CA LYS A 309 -2.45 10.58 25.80
C LYS A 309 -1.05 10.77 25.20
N VAL A 310 -0.45 9.71 24.65
CA VAL A 310 0.83 9.81 23.93
C VAL A 310 0.70 10.70 22.69
N ALA A 311 -0.32 10.48 21.85
CA ALA A 311 -0.53 11.29 20.65
C ALA A 311 -0.68 12.79 20.94
N LYS A 312 -1.32 13.16 22.06
CA LYS A 312 -1.49 14.56 22.47
C LYS A 312 -0.19 15.26 22.89
N LYS A 313 0.89 14.53 23.21
CA LYS A 313 2.21 15.12 23.48
C LYS A 313 2.79 15.81 22.24
N TYR A 314 2.54 15.25 21.07
CA TYR A 314 3.10 15.68 19.78
C TYR A 314 2.18 16.68 19.11
N LYS A 315 2.24 17.95 19.52
CA LYS A 315 1.26 18.99 19.14
C LYS A 315 1.08 19.12 17.64
N LYS A 316 2.19 19.24 16.90
CA LYS A 316 2.18 19.44 15.46
C LYS A 316 1.89 18.17 14.67
N LEU A 317 2.31 17.00 15.15
CA LEU A 317 2.03 15.72 14.51
C LEU A 317 0.54 15.62 14.13
N PHE A 318 0.30 15.33 12.87
CA PHE A 318 -0.97 15.23 12.17
C PHE A 318 -1.78 16.52 11.98
N GLU A 319 -1.20 17.70 12.17
CA GLU A 319 -1.81 18.96 11.71
C GLU A 319 -1.78 19.04 10.19
N ARG A 320 -2.90 19.41 9.57
CA ARG A 320 -2.99 19.51 8.11
C ARG A 320 -2.07 20.62 7.60
N LEU A 321 -1.26 20.31 6.59
CA LEU A 321 -0.35 21.28 5.97
C LEU A 321 -1.12 22.36 5.19
N PRO A 322 -0.50 23.52 4.88
CA PRO A 322 -1.16 24.58 4.10
C PRO A 322 -1.69 24.10 2.73
N ASN A 323 -0.95 23.25 2.03
CA ASN A 323 -1.36 22.58 0.79
C ASN A 323 -2.03 21.21 1.04
N GLY A 324 -2.33 20.87 2.30
CA GLY A 324 -2.86 19.56 2.65
C GLY A 324 -4.23 19.27 2.07
N ALA A 325 -5.06 20.30 1.85
CA ALA A 325 -6.35 20.13 1.16
C ALA A 325 -6.17 19.64 -0.28
N TYR A 326 -5.21 20.19 -1.02
CA TYR A 326 -4.85 19.73 -2.36
C TYR A 326 -4.39 18.27 -2.35
N TRP A 327 -3.55 17.90 -1.39
CA TRP A 327 -3.07 16.52 -1.27
C TRP A 327 -4.17 15.52 -0.89
N MET A 328 -5.15 15.94 -0.08
CA MET A 328 -6.33 15.11 0.21
C MET A 328 -7.24 14.95 -1.01
N GLU A 329 -7.45 16.00 -1.79
CA GLU A 329 -8.17 15.91 -3.08
C GLU A 329 -7.43 14.99 -4.06
N ARG A 330 -6.11 15.11 -4.14
CA ARG A 330 -5.26 14.24 -4.96
C ARG A 330 -5.32 12.79 -4.49
N ALA A 331 -5.26 12.54 -3.19
CA ALA A 331 -5.41 11.21 -2.61
C ALA A 331 -6.76 10.60 -3.01
N TYR A 332 -7.84 11.38 -2.93
CA TYR A 332 -9.17 10.93 -3.36
C TYR A 332 -9.25 10.58 -4.83
N ALA A 333 -8.65 11.40 -5.70
CA ALA A 333 -8.58 11.11 -7.13
C ALA A 333 -7.88 9.77 -7.40
N HIS A 334 -6.73 9.53 -6.76
CA HIS A 334 -6.01 8.25 -6.85
C HIS A 334 -6.82 7.07 -6.30
N LEU A 335 -7.54 7.26 -5.19
CA LEU A 335 -8.41 6.22 -4.62
C LEU A 335 -9.54 5.86 -5.59
N MET A 336 -10.27 6.85 -6.12
CA MET A 336 -11.33 6.63 -7.12
C MET A 336 -10.79 5.91 -8.36
N GLU A 337 -9.67 6.39 -8.91
CA GLU A 337 -9.03 5.80 -10.08
C GLU A 337 -8.63 4.35 -9.81
N SER A 338 -8.04 4.06 -8.65
CA SER A 338 -7.68 2.68 -8.29
C SER A 338 -8.91 1.77 -8.25
N VAL A 339 -10.05 2.24 -7.74
CA VAL A 339 -11.30 1.46 -7.71
C VAL A 339 -11.81 1.18 -9.12
N TYR A 340 -11.78 2.17 -10.01
CA TYR A 340 -12.15 1.97 -11.42
C TYR A 340 -11.23 1.00 -12.13
N GLN A 341 -9.92 1.11 -11.92
CA GLN A 341 -8.93 0.18 -12.49
C GLN A 341 -9.13 -1.25 -11.94
N LEU A 342 -9.48 -1.40 -10.65
CA LEU A 342 -9.80 -2.70 -10.06
C LEU A 342 -11.09 -3.29 -10.64
N ARG A 343 -12.13 -2.47 -10.85
CA ARG A 343 -13.36 -2.89 -11.55
C ARG A 343 -13.05 -3.39 -12.95
N LEU A 344 -12.27 -2.64 -13.73
CA LEU A 344 -11.88 -3.03 -15.09
C LEU A 344 -11.05 -4.32 -15.08
N THR A 345 -10.13 -4.48 -14.13
CA THR A 345 -9.39 -5.73 -13.91
C THR A 345 -10.35 -6.91 -13.73
N TRP A 346 -11.36 -6.75 -12.87
CA TRP A 346 -12.35 -7.79 -12.58
C TRP A 346 -13.22 -8.13 -13.80
N ASP A 347 -13.75 -7.12 -14.50
CA ASP A 347 -14.61 -7.32 -15.66
C ASP A 347 -13.86 -7.92 -16.85
N GLU A 348 -12.55 -7.66 -16.94
CA GLU A 348 -11.69 -8.35 -17.89
C GLU A 348 -11.60 -9.85 -17.57
N ILE A 349 -11.56 -10.29 -16.31
CA ILE A 349 -11.21 -11.68 -15.95
C ILE A 349 -12.35 -12.60 -15.48
N LYS A 350 -13.43 -12.08 -14.90
CA LYS A 350 -14.38 -12.86 -14.07
C LYS A 350 -15.04 -14.08 -14.74
N ASP A 351 -15.19 -14.02 -16.05
CA ASP A 351 -15.83 -15.08 -16.86
C ASP A 351 -14.86 -15.69 -17.88
N ARG A 352 -13.56 -15.39 -17.79
CA ARG A 352 -12.58 -15.98 -18.71
C ARG A 352 -12.34 -17.45 -18.32
N PRO A 353 -12.11 -18.33 -19.30
CA PRO A 353 -11.68 -19.68 -18.99
C PRO A 353 -10.35 -19.65 -18.24
N ALA A 354 -10.14 -20.62 -17.35
CA ALA A 354 -8.88 -20.79 -16.67
C ALA A 354 -7.75 -20.93 -17.71
N ASN A 355 -6.66 -20.20 -17.50
CA ASN A 355 -5.49 -20.24 -18.36
C ASN A 355 -4.24 -20.22 -17.48
N GLU A 356 -3.43 -21.26 -17.56
CA GLU A 356 -2.19 -21.41 -16.78
C GLU A 356 -1.10 -20.41 -17.16
N PHE A 357 -1.14 -19.90 -18.40
CA PHE A 357 -0.25 -18.84 -18.88
C PHE A 357 -0.75 -17.45 -18.51
N ALA A 358 -2.02 -17.27 -18.12
CA ALA A 358 -2.50 -15.97 -17.66
C ALA A 358 -1.87 -15.64 -16.30
N PHE A 359 -1.35 -14.43 -16.15
CA PHE A 359 -0.82 -13.97 -14.88
C PHE A 359 -1.94 -13.86 -13.84
N LEU A 360 -3.02 -13.14 -14.15
CA LEU A 360 -4.29 -13.20 -13.42
C LEU A 360 -5.16 -14.36 -13.93
N ASN A 361 -5.08 -15.52 -13.26
CA ASN A 361 -5.82 -16.72 -13.64
C ASN A 361 -7.25 -16.76 -13.03
N PRO A 362 -8.31 -16.68 -13.85
CA PRO A 362 -9.71 -16.71 -13.40
C PRO A 362 -10.10 -17.97 -12.62
N GLY A 363 -9.48 -19.12 -12.96
CA GLY A 363 -9.78 -20.40 -12.30
C GLY A 363 -9.45 -20.43 -10.81
N LYS A 364 -8.64 -19.47 -10.33
CA LYS A 364 -8.29 -19.33 -8.91
C LYS A 364 -9.27 -18.45 -8.12
N ILE A 365 -10.14 -17.70 -8.81
CA ILE A 365 -11.02 -16.69 -8.20
C ILE A 365 -12.51 -16.94 -8.48
N SER A 366 -12.85 -17.79 -9.45
CA SER A 366 -14.24 -18.13 -9.79
C SER A 366 -15.10 -18.63 -8.62
N PRO A 367 -14.59 -19.34 -7.58
CA PRO A 367 -15.43 -19.74 -6.45
C PRO A 367 -15.97 -18.55 -5.63
N TRP A 368 -15.40 -17.35 -5.81
CA TRP A 368 -15.74 -16.15 -5.06
C TRP A 368 -16.39 -15.06 -5.90
N GLU A 369 -16.79 -15.36 -7.14
CA GLU A 369 -17.27 -14.37 -8.11
C GLU A 369 -18.38 -13.48 -7.56
N ARG A 370 -19.44 -14.08 -6.98
CA ARG A 370 -20.55 -13.36 -6.37
C ARG A 370 -20.09 -12.40 -5.26
N ILE A 371 -19.13 -12.82 -4.45
CA ILE A 371 -18.62 -12.03 -3.32
C ILE A 371 -17.79 -10.86 -3.84
N VAL A 372 -16.89 -11.12 -4.81
CA VAL A 372 -16.07 -10.08 -5.43
C VAL A 372 -16.93 -9.03 -6.13
N GLU A 373 -17.90 -9.46 -6.94
CA GLU A 373 -18.81 -8.56 -7.67
C GLU A 373 -19.62 -7.67 -6.70
N SER A 374 -20.17 -8.26 -5.63
CA SER A 374 -20.91 -7.51 -4.61
C SER A 374 -20.01 -6.50 -3.90
N ASN A 375 -18.78 -6.90 -3.54
CA ASN A 375 -17.85 -6.03 -2.83
C ASN A 375 -17.38 -4.86 -3.70
N LEU A 376 -17.10 -5.10 -4.99
CA LEU A 376 -16.71 -4.05 -5.92
C LEU A 376 -17.82 -3.01 -6.10
N LYS A 377 -19.09 -3.44 -6.23
CA LYS A 377 -20.23 -2.49 -6.29
C LYS A 377 -20.31 -1.60 -5.06
N THR A 378 -20.12 -2.15 -3.87
CA THR A 378 -20.10 -1.35 -2.63
C THR A 378 -18.94 -0.36 -2.61
N ILE A 379 -17.73 -0.83 -2.95
CA ILE A 379 -16.53 0.01 -2.98
C ILE A 379 -16.68 1.17 -3.99
N GLU A 380 -17.22 0.89 -5.18
CA GLU A 380 -17.52 1.92 -6.19
C GLU A 380 -18.53 2.95 -5.70
N ALA A 381 -19.60 2.51 -5.04
CA ALA A 381 -20.58 3.42 -4.48
C ALA A 381 -19.94 4.32 -3.41
N MET A 382 -19.13 3.74 -2.52
CA MET A 382 -18.46 4.47 -1.45
C MET A 382 -17.55 5.59 -1.97
N VAL A 383 -16.79 5.35 -3.04
CA VAL A 383 -15.92 6.39 -3.63
C VAL A 383 -16.67 7.37 -4.52
N GLN A 384 -17.98 7.23 -4.69
CA GLN A 384 -18.80 8.17 -5.48
C GLN A 384 -19.65 9.09 -4.60
N GLY A 385 -19.96 8.68 -3.37
CA GLY A 385 -20.83 9.47 -2.50
C GLY A 385 -21.22 8.75 -1.21
N PRO A 386 -22.10 9.39 -0.40
CA PRO A 386 -22.74 8.75 0.74
C PRO A 386 -23.39 7.43 0.33
N THR A 387 -23.01 6.35 1.01
CA THR A 387 -23.41 4.99 0.67
C THR A 387 -23.90 4.25 1.90
N GLU A 388 -25.05 3.61 1.80
CA GLU A 388 -25.51 2.67 2.83
C GLU A 388 -24.74 1.36 2.72
N ILE A 389 -24.10 0.98 3.83
CA ILE A 389 -23.29 -0.22 3.96
C ILE A 389 -23.98 -1.13 4.97
N LYS A 390 -24.00 -2.43 4.67
CA LYS A 390 -24.64 -3.45 5.50
C LYS A 390 -23.59 -4.36 6.16
N SER A 391 -23.73 -4.58 7.46
CA SER A 391 -22.93 -5.57 8.19
C SER A 391 -23.20 -6.97 7.64
N ALA A 392 -22.14 -7.71 7.30
CA ALA A 392 -22.24 -9.10 6.88
C ALA A 392 -22.65 -10.03 8.03
N ILE A 393 -22.53 -9.57 9.28
CA ILE A 393 -22.78 -10.37 10.49
C ILE A 393 -24.18 -10.08 11.05
N THR A 394 -24.47 -8.82 11.36
CA THR A 394 -25.69 -8.43 12.08
C THR A 394 -26.81 -7.95 11.17
N GLN A 395 -26.52 -7.72 9.88
CA GLN A 395 -27.45 -7.15 8.88
C GLN A 395 -27.88 -5.70 9.16
N GLU A 396 -27.38 -5.06 10.22
CA GLU A 396 -27.55 -3.62 10.47
C GLU A 396 -26.89 -2.79 9.36
N THR A 397 -27.39 -1.57 9.15
CA THR A 397 -26.86 -0.66 8.13
C THR A 397 -26.26 0.61 8.74
N VAL A 398 -25.32 1.20 7.99
CA VAL A 398 -24.69 2.49 8.31
C VAL A 398 -24.47 3.26 7.02
N VAL A 399 -24.77 4.56 7.02
CA VAL A 399 -24.43 5.44 5.90
C VAL A 399 -23.02 5.99 6.11
N VAL A 400 -22.15 5.82 5.12
CA VAL A 400 -20.77 6.31 5.13
C VAL A 400 -20.55 7.26 3.96
N ASN A 401 -20.00 8.44 4.26
CA ASN A 401 -19.61 9.45 3.29
C ASN A 401 -18.09 9.53 3.21
N LEU A 402 -17.48 8.53 2.55
CA LEU A 402 -16.04 8.48 2.32
C LEU A 402 -15.50 9.74 1.61
N PRO A 403 -16.16 10.32 0.58
CA PRO A 403 -15.67 11.52 -0.09
C PRO A 403 -15.54 12.74 0.83
N ALA A 404 -16.36 12.82 1.89
CA ALA A 404 -16.26 13.91 2.86
C ALA A 404 -14.94 13.89 3.64
N PHE A 405 -14.32 12.73 3.85
CA PHE A 405 -13.01 12.64 4.50
C PHE A 405 -11.91 13.36 3.70
N PHE A 406 -12.06 13.40 2.38
CA PHE A 406 -11.09 14.02 1.48
C PHE A 406 -11.42 15.45 1.11
N THR A 407 -12.70 15.76 0.94
CA THR A 407 -13.17 17.11 0.58
C THR A 407 -13.33 18.04 1.80
N LYS A 408 -13.52 17.47 2.99
CA LYS A 408 -13.56 18.18 4.27
C LYS A 408 -12.60 17.53 5.28
N PRO A 409 -11.31 17.41 4.96
CA PRO A 409 -10.37 16.72 5.84
C PRO A 409 -10.21 17.51 7.14
N PRO A 410 -10.09 16.83 8.30
CA PRO A 410 -9.94 17.50 9.59
C PRO A 410 -8.70 18.40 9.60
N LYS A 411 -8.71 19.44 10.43
CA LYS A 411 -7.52 20.28 10.61
C LYS A 411 -6.40 19.52 11.30
N ASN A 412 -6.74 18.55 12.16
CA ASN A 412 -5.79 17.66 12.79
C ASN A 412 -6.36 16.23 12.80
N LEU A 413 -5.60 15.20 12.39
CA LEU A 413 -6.10 13.81 12.46
C LEU A 413 -6.37 13.36 13.89
N LYS A 414 -5.75 13.99 14.90
CA LYS A 414 -6.04 13.71 16.31
C LYS A 414 -7.45 14.12 16.73
N ASP A 415 -8.14 14.97 15.95
CA ASP A 415 -9.55 15.31 16.18
C ASP A 415 -10.48 14.10 15.98
N LEU A 416 -9.97 13.04 15.34
CA LEU A 416 -10.65 11.77 15.12
C LEU A 416 -10.45 10.78 16.28
N MET A 417 -9.56 11.07 17.22
CA MET A 417 -9.36 10.23 18.40
C MET A 417 -10.54 10.34 19.38
N SER A 418 -10.66 9.34 20.25
CA SER A 418 -11.68 9.33 21.30
C SER A 418 -11.54 10.51 22.26
N THR A 419 -12.68 10.94 22.78
CA THR A 419 -12.80 12.08 23.71
C THR A 419 -13.16 11.65 25.13
N ASN A 420 -13.80 10.48 25.29
CA ASN A 420 -14.17 9.90 26.58
C ASN A 420 -13.81 8.40 26.63
N TRP A 421 -13.58 7.91 27.85
CA TRP A 421 -13.16 6.53 28.11
C TRP A 421 -13.85 5.95 29.34
N GLU A 422 -13.80 4.63 29.45
CA GLU A 422 -14.25 3.88 30.61
C GLU A 422 -13.26 4.06 31.79
N ASN A 423 -13.65 4.90 32.74
CA ASN A 423 -12.83 5.36 33.88
C ASN A 423 -12.94 4.46 35.13
N GLY A 424 -13.22 3.16 34.96
CA GLY A 424 -13.27 2.21 36.07
C GLY A 424 -11.91 2.04 36.76
N LYS A 425 -11.83 1.15 37.75
CA LYS A 425 -10.52 0.73 38.29
C LYS A 425 -9.77 -0.08 37.22
N GLN A 426 -8.46 0.14 37.10
CA GLN A 426 -7.57 -0.66 36.26
C GLN A 426 -7.54 -2.13 36.68
N MET A 427 -7.65 -2.37 37.99
CA MET A 427 -7.75 -3.68 38.59
C MET A 427 -9.10 -3.82 39.28
N VAL A 428 -9.75 -4.95 39.10
CA VAL A 428 -11.05 -5.28 39.67
C VAL A 428 -10.94 -6.55 40.51
N PHE A 429 -11.74 -6.63 41.56
CA PHE A 429 -11.77 -7.79 42.44
C PHE A 429 -12.93 -8.71 42.06
N THR A 430 -12.66 -10.01 42.00
CA THR A 430 -13.70 -11.04 41.92
C THR A 430 -13.54 -12.02 43.07
N ASP A 431 -14.67 -12.40 43.68
CA ASP A 431 -14.70 -13.46 44.66
C ASP A 431 -14.75 -14.80 43.92
N TRP A 432 -13.66 -15.55 43.96
CA TRP A 432 -13.63 -16.93 43.48
C TRP A 432 -13.90 -17.90 44.61
N LYS A 433 -14.88 -18.77 44.40
CA LYS A 433 -15.18 -19.88 45.29
C LYS A 433 -14.63 -21.17 44.69
N VAL A 434 -13.53 -21.66 45.23
CA VAL A 434 -12.99 -22.99 44.89
C VAL A 434 -13.79 -24.08 45.62
N LYS A 435 -14.35 -23.77 46.80
CA LYS A 435 -15.32 -24.58 47.56
C LYS A 435 -16.44 -23.69 48.10
N PRO A 436 -17.63 -24.23 48.47
CA PRO A 436 -18.75 -23.44 48.97
C PRO A 436 -18.42 -22.53 50.18
N SER A 437 -17.47 -22.94 51.02
CA SER A 437 -16.97 -22.22 52.20
C SER A 437 -15.84 -21.24 51.92
N ASP A 438 -15.15 -21.35 50.79
CA ASP A 438 -13.94 -20.58 50.51
C ASP A 438 -14.31 -19.31 49.72
N LYS A 439 -13.87 -18.15 50.22
CA LYS A 439 -13.87 -16.90 49.46
C LYS A 439 -12.42 -16.48 49.25
N HIS A 440 -11.93 -16.60 48.03
CA HIS A 440 -10.67 -16.00 47.63
C HIS A 440 -10.96 -14.76 46.79
N GLY A 441 -10.65 -13.59 47.34
CA GLY A 441 -10.65 -12.36 46.55
C GLY A 441 -9.45 -12.38 45.61
N VAL A 442 -9.70 -12.45 44.31
CA VAL A 442 -8.66 -12.39 43.28
C VAL A 442 -8.77 -11.03 42.58
N GLU A 443 -7.69 -10.27 42.63
CA GLU A 443 -7.55 -9.05 41.86
C GLU A 443 -7.10 -9.41 40.43
N TYR A 444 -7.79 -8.90 39.43
CA TYR A 444 -7.47 -9.13 38.01
C TYR A 444 -7.63 -7.86 37.18
N ARG A 445 -7.01 -7.85 36.01
CA ARG A 445 -7.01 -6.69 35.11
C ARG A 445 -8.41 -6.43 34.56
N ASN A 446 -8.85 -5.17 34.62
CA ASN A 446 -10.01 -4.70 33.88
C ASN A 446 -9.62 -4.41 32.43
N TYR A 447 -9.91 -5.35 31.52
CA TYR A 447 -9.63 -5.20 30.09
C TYR A 447 -10.46 -4.12 29.38
N PHE A 448 -11.50 -3.60 30.03
CA PHE A 448 -12.29 -2.48 29.52
C PHE A 448 -11.80 -1.12 30.01
N TRP A 449 -10.87 -1.08 30.97
CA TRP A 449 -10.31 0.19 31.44
C TRP A 449 -9.65 0.95 30.29
N GLY A 450 -9.99 2.24 30.16
CA GLY A 450 -9.43 3.09 29.10
C GLY A 450 -9.92 2.76 27.69
N ARG A 451 -10.98 1.95 27.55
CA ARG A 451 -11.73 1.76 26.30
C ARG A 451 -12.49 3.04 25.95
N ALA A 452 -12.48 3.47 24.69
CA ALA A 452 -13.27 4.62 24.28
C ALA A 452 -14.78 4.41 24.43
N THR A 453 -15.46 5.47 24.85
CA THR A 453 -16.92 5.52 24.98
C THR A 453 -17.53 6.65 24.15
N SER A 454 -16.75 7.62 23.69
CA SER A 454 -17.25 8.74 22.89
C SER A 454 -16.15 9.38 22.03
N TRP A 455 -16.58 10.08 20.97
CA TRP A 455 -15.75 10.82 20.03
C TRP A 455 -16.36 12.18 19.69
N ASN A 456 -15.63 13.01 18.96
CA ASN A 456 -16.13 14.32 18.51
C ASN A 456 -17.21 14.17 17.42
N LYS A 457 -18.48 14.35 17.82
CA LYS A 457 -19.65 14.29 16.90
C LYS A 457 -19.47 15.20 15.70
N ASP A 458 -19.08 16.46 15.91
CA ASP A 458 -19.09 17.50 14.87
C ASP A 458 -18.08 17.18 13.76
N VAL A 459 -16.98 16.51 14.11
CA VAL A 459 -16.01 16.03 13.14
C VAL A 459 -16.58 14.84 12.36
N TYR A 460 -17.13 13.86 13.08
CA TYR A 460 -17.58 12.59 12.51
C TYR A 460 -18.91 12.63 11.75
N GLU A 461 -19.79 13.59 12.02
CA GLU A 461 -21.08 13.75 11.33
C GLU A 461 -20.89 14.00 9.82
N ASN A 462 -19.73 14.54 9.41
CA ASN A 462 -19.38 14.68 8.00
C ASN A 462 -19.20 13.31 7.30
N TYR A 463 -18.70 12.30 8.02
CA TYR A 463 -18.34 10.98 7.47
C TYR A 463 -19.42 9.93 7.74
N PHE A 464 -20.17 10.09 8.83
CA PHE A 464 -21.29 9.26 9.21
C PHE A 464 -22.55 10.13 9.35
N PRO A 465 -23.23 10.46 8.24
CA PRO A 465 -24.40 11.32 8.26
C PRO A 465 -25.48 10.80 9.23
N GLY A 466 -26.12 11.72 9.96
CA GLY A 466 -27.15 11.39 10.93
C GLY A 466 -26.63 10.84 12.27
N LEU A 467 -25.34 11.01 12.57
CA LEU A 467 -24.77 10.75 13.90
C LEU A 467 -25.43 11.66 14.95
N LYS A 468 -26.09 11.08 15.95
CA LYS A 468 -26.82 11.86 16.98
C LYS A 468 -25.90 12.38 18.07
N ASN A 469 -24.92 11.59 18.48
CA ASN A 469 -23.94 11.92 19.50
C ASN A 469 -22.63 11.15 19.29
N GLY A 470 -21.59 11.48 20.07
CA GLY A 470 -20.29 10.83 19.97
C GLY A 470 -20.29 9.34 20.35
N GLU A 471 -21.22 8.89 21.20
CA GLU A 471 -21.27 7.50 21.70
C GLU A 471 -21.77 6.53 20.62
N GLU A 472 -22.70 6.98 19.76
CA GLU A 472 -23.25 6.18 18.66
C GLU A 472 -22.18 5.74 17.64
N LEU A 473 -21.05 6.44 17.59
CA LEU A 473 -19.99 6.17 16.63
C LEU A 473 -19.41 4.77 16.77
N ALA A 474 -19.27 4.24 17.99
CA ALA A 474 -18.79 2.86 18.21
C ALA A 474 -19.66 1.82 17.50
N THR A 475 -20.99 2.02 17.51
CA THR A 475 -21.93 1.14 16.81
C THR A 475 -21.78 1.27 15.30
N LYS A 476 -21.71 2.51 14.78
CA LYS A 476 -21.53 2.76 13.33
C LYS A 476 -20.23 2.15 12.80
N LEU A 477 -19.13 2.31 13.54
CA LEU A 477 -17.85 1.70 13.25
C LEU A 477 -17.90 0.18 13.22
N ARG A 478 -18.56 -0.44 14.20
CA ARG A 478 -18.72 -1.89 14.24
C ARG A 478 -19.46 -2.37 12.99
N ILE A 479 -20.55 -1.70 12.61
CA ILE A 479 -21.30 -2.05 11.40
C ILE A 479 -20.39 -1.91 10.18
N PHE A 480 -19.60 -0.84 10.12
CA PHE A 480 -18.64 -0.60 9.04
C PHE A 480 -17.54 -1.65 8.96
N SER A 481 -16.92 -2.03 10.08
CA SER A 481 -15.85 -3.05 10.12
C SER A 481 -16.36 -4.46 9.83
N GLN A 482 -17.64 -4.72 10.09
CA GLN A 482 -18.32 -5.96 9.72
C GLN A 482 -18.77 -6.01 8.26
N ALA A 483 -18.57 -4.93 7.50
CA ALA A 483 -18.78 -4.93 6.06
C ALA A 483 -17.45 -5.24 5.36
N TRP A 484 -17.34 -6.47 4.83
CA TRP A 484 -16.11 -6.97 4.19
C TRP A 484 -15.58 -6.09 3.04
N SER A 485 -16.45 -5.33 2.37
CA SER A 485 -16.09 -4.38 1.33
C SER A 485 -15.72 -2.99 1.85
N GLY A 486 -16.31 -2.58 2.98
CA GLY A 486 -16.09 -1.27 3.58
C GLY A 486 -14.67 -1.08 4.10
N THR A 487 -14.06 -2.13 4.63
CA THR A 487 -12.72 -2.06 5.23
C THR A 487 -11.61 -1.80 4.21
N THR A 488 -11.73 -2.32 2.99
CA THR A 488 -10.68 -2.22 1.95
C THR A 488 -10.40 -0.77 1.57
N VAL A 489 -11.45 0.02 1.28
CA VAL A 489 -11.31 1.46 0.93
C VAL A 489 -11.54 2.40 2.10
N GLY A 490 -12.13 1.89 3.17
CA GLY A 490 -12.30 2.56 4.45
C GLY A 490 -11.10 2.51 5.37
N THR A 491 -9.94 2.04 4.89
CA THR A 491 -8.70 1.97 5.68
C THR A 491 -8.38 3.29 6.41
N PRO A 492 -8.58 4.49 5.81
CA PRO A 492 -8.46 5.76 6.55
C PRO A 492 -9.36 5.85 7.80
N PHE A 493 -10.55 5.26 7.76
CA PHE A 493 -11.48 5.13 8.88
C PHE A 493 -11.24 3.91 9.77
N ASN A 494 -10.24 3.08 9.52
CA ASN A 494 -9.90 1.94 10.39
C ASN A 494 -8.55 2.15 11.11
N GLN A 495 -7.60 2.81 10.45
CA GLN A 495 -6.25 3.07 11.01
C GLN A 495 -6.21 4.14 12.09
N LEU A 496 -7.21 5.01 12.16
CA LEU A 496 -7.32 6.02 13.22
C LEU A 496 -7.94 5.47 14.52
N TRP A 497 -8.32 4.19 14.55
CA TRP A 497 -9.23 3.61 15.54
C TRP A 497 -8.67 2.33 16.17
N ASN A 498 -7.83 1.59 15.43
CA ASN A 498 -6.97 0.52 15.96
C ASN A 498 -5.63 1.12 16.40
#